data_AF-A0A0B6TT33-F1
#
_entry.id   AF-A0A0B6TT33-F1
#
_cell.length_a   1.000
_cell.length_b   1.000
_cell.length_c   1.000
_cell.angle_alpha   90.00
_cell.angle_beta   90.00
_cell.angle_gamma   90.00
#
_symmetry.space_group_name_H-M   'P 1'
#
loop_
_entity.id
_entity.type
_entity.pdbx_description
1 polymer ?
#
loop_
_entity_poly.entity_id
_entity_poly.type
_entity_poly.pdbx_seq_one_letter_code
_entity_poly.pdbx_strand_id
1 'polypeptide(L)'
;MVNRIFESAAVDEQGLNAAHAVLRLTRRYSAERVEDACRIALAGHVRSPRYVHLHPILVTGQDQATRQRPPREEPVEEGGFVRGADYYAGGNQ
;
A
#
# COMPACT_ATOMS: atom_id res chain seq x y z
N MET A 1 4.83 4.05 -12.54
CA MET A 1 3.78 3.06 -12.20
C MET A 1 3.97 1.74 -12.94
N VAL A 2 3.89 1.74 -14.27
CA VAL A 2 3.93 0.52 -15.09
C VAL A 2 5.24 -0.26 -14.92
N ASN A 3 6.38 0.41 -14.78
CA ASN A 3 7.68 -0.25 -14.55
C ASN A 3 7.67 -1.16 -13.31
N ARG A 4 7.02 -0.75 -12.20
CA ARG A 4 6.90 -1.60 -11.00
C ARG A 4 6.15 -2.91 -11.25
N ILE A 5 5.19 -2.90 -12.19
CA ILE A 5 4.47 -4.12 -12.57
C ILE A 5 5.43 -5.11 -13.23
N PHE A 6 6.29 -4.63 -14.13
CA PHE A 6 7.28 -5.46 -14.81
C PHE A 6 8.45 -5.85 -13.90
N GLU A 7 8.94 -4.95 -13.04
CA GLU A 7 9.94 -5.27 -12.00
C GLU A 7 9.48 -6.35 -11.02
N SER A 8 8.16 -6.47 -10.80
CA SER A 8 7.59 -7.50 -9.94
C SER A 8 7.42 -8.86 -10.63
N ALA A 9 7.49 -8.89 -11.95
CA ALA A 9 7.24 -10.07 -12.76
C ALA A 9 8.55 -10.84 -13.00
N ALA A 10 8.47 -12.18 -13.01
CA ALA A 10 9.64 -13.01 -13.34
C ALA A 10 9.91 -13.02 -14.85
N VAL A 11 8.86 -12.79 -15.65
CA VAL A 11 8.92 -12.67 -17.11
C VAL A 11 7.97 -11.56 -17.53
N ASP A 12 8.35 -10.74 -18.51
CA ASP A 12 7.62 -9.53 -18.92
C ASP A 12 6.16 -9.81 -19.31
N GLU A 13 5.87 -10.96 -19.93
CA GLU A 13 4.51 -11.35 -20.33
C GLU A 13 3.55 -11.44 -19.14
N GLN A 14 4.06 -11.74 -17.93
CA GLN A 14 3.26 -11.80 -16.71
C GLN A 14 2.80 -10.40 -16.26
N GLY A 15 3.50 -9.35 -16.69
CA GLY A 15 3.18 -7.96 -16.42
C GLY A 15 2.19 -7.34 -17.42
N LEU A 16 2.09 -7.88 -18.64
CA LEU A 16 1.29 -7.29 -19.73
C LEU A 16 -0.19 -7.14 -19.36
N ASN A 17 -0.81 -8.18 -18.82
CA ASN A 17 -2.23 -8.14 -18.44
C ASN A 17 -2.50 -7.11 -17.34
N ALA A 18 -1.58 -6.98 -16.39
CA ALA A 18 -1.69 -6.00 -15.31
C ALA A 18 -1.53 -4.57 -15.84
N ALA A 19 -0.50 -4.32 -16.66
CA ALA A 19 -0.28 -3.02 -17.31
C ALA A 19 -1.47 -2.62 -18.20
N HIS A 20 -2.00 -3.55 -18.99
CA HIS A 20 -3.16 -3.29 -19.84
C HIS A 20 -4.42 -2.99 -19.02
N ALA A 21 -4.65 -3.71 -17.92
CA ALA A 21 -5.81 -3.47 -17.07
C ALA A 21 -5.76 -2.09 -16.38
N VAL A 22 -4.55 -1.65 -15.99
CA VAL A 22 -4.31 -0.28 -15.50
C VAL A 22 -4.62 0.76 -16.58
N LEU A 23 -4.09 0.57 -17.79
CA LEU A 23 -4.33 1.49 -18.91
C LEU A 23 -5.81 1.56 -19.30
N ARG A 24 -6.59 0.51 -19.06
CA ARG A 24 -8.04 0.57 -19.24
C ARG A 24 -8.73 1.43 -18.19
N LEU A 25 -8.24 1.46 -16.95
CA LEU A 25 -8.82 2.28 -15.87
C LEU A 25 -8.67 3.78 -16.14
N THR A 26 -7.59 4.22 -16.80
CA THR A 26 -7.38 5.63 -17.15
C THR A 26 -8.38 6.16 -18.19
N ARG A 27 -9.16 5.28 -18.84
CA ARG A 27 -10.29 5.68 -19.71
C ARG A 27 -11.52 6.13 -18.93
N ARG A 28 -11.66 5.69 -17.67
CA ARG A 28 -12.83 5.96 -16.82
C ARG A 28 -12.51 6.89 -15.65
N TYR A 29 -11.26 6.90 -15.21
CA TYR A 29 -10.76 7.72 -14.11
C TYR A 29 -9.57 8.54 -14.60
N SER A 30 -9.33 9.71 -14.01
CA SER A 30 -8.14 10.50 -14.35
C SER A 30 -6.87 9.71 -14.04
N ALA A 31 -5.81 9.93 -14.83
CA ALA A 31 -4.52 9.28 -14.63
C ALA A 31 -4.00 9.45 -13.20
N GLU A 32 -4.17 10.66 -12.65
CA GLU A 32 -3.77 11.02 -11.30
C GLU A 32 -4.47 10.17 -10.23
N ARG A 33 -5.79 9.95 -10.36
CA ARG A 33 -6.53 9.08 -9.44
C ARG A 33 -6.06 7.62 -9.52
N VAL A 34 -5.73 7.15 -10.72
CA VAL A 34 -5.20 5.80 -10.93
C VAL A 34 -3.81 5.65 -10.33
N GLU A 35 -2.97 6.67 -10.41
CA GLU A 35 -1.65 6.70 -9.77
C GLU A 35 -1.75 6.71 -8.24
N ASP A 36 -2.65 7.52 -7.68
CA ASP A 36 -2.92 7.57 -6.25
C ASP A 36 -3.44 6.22 -5.74
N ALA A 37 -4.39 5.60 -6.45
CA ALA A 37 -4.85 4.26 -6.14
C ALA A 37 -3.73 3.21 -6.20
N CYS A 38 -2.80 3.34 -7.16
CA CYS A 38 -1.64 2.48 -7.23
C CYS A 38 -0.70 2.65 -6.04
N ARG A 39 -0.51 3.89 -5.57
CA ARG A 39 0.31 4.19 -4.39
C ARG A 39 -0.28 3.54 -3.14
N ILE A 40 -1.60 3.64 -2.97
CA ILE A 40 -2.33 2.99 -1.87
C ILE A 40 -2.20 1.47 -1.94
N ALA A 41 -2.39 0.86 -3.11
CA ALA A 41 -2.26 -0.59 -3.28
C ALA A 41 -0.84 -1.09 -2.95
N LEU A 42 0.20 -0.37 -3.40
CA LEU A 42 1.59 -0.70 -3.11
C LEU A 42 1.92 -0.56 -1.62
N ALA A 43 1.38 0.46 -0.94
CA ALA A 43 1.51 0.61 0.51
C ALA A 43 0.85 -0.55 1.26
N GLY A 44 -0.26 -1.08 0.74
CA GLY A 44 -0.97 -2.26 1.25
C GLY A 44 -0.29 -3.61 0.94
N HIS A 45 1.02 -3.62 0.62
CA HIS A 45 1.83 -4.83 0.41
C HIS A 45 1.47 -5.63 -0.87
N VAL A 46 0.78 -5.01 -1.82
CA VAL A 46 0.57 -5.61 -3.14
C VAL A 46 1.86 -5.50 -3.96
N ARG A 47 2.46 -6.63 -4.32
CA ARG A 47 3.71 -6.66 -5.10
C ARG A 47 3.52 -6.21 -6.56
N SER A 48 2.38 -6.55 -7.16
CA SER A 48 2.04 -6.24 -8.56
C SER A 48 0.61 -5.69 -8.66
N PRO A 49 0.43 -4.37 -8.75
CA PRO A 49 -0.90 -3.74 -8.84
C PRO A 49 -1.68 -4.22 -10.07
N ARG A 50 -2.93 -4.63 -9.85
CA ARG A 50 -3.85 -5.17 -10.86
C ARG A 50 -5.24 -4.55 -10.71
N TYR A 51 -6.11 -4.75 -11.69
CA TYR A 51 -7.49 -4.25 -11.66
C TYR A 51 -8.23 -4.59 -10.36
N VAL A 52 -8.10 -5.82 -9.86
CA VAL A 52 -8.76 -6.27 -8.62
C VAL A 52 -8.34 -5.47 -7.38
N HIS A 53 -7.15 -4.86 -7.39
CA HIS A 53 -6.64 -4.03 -6.30
C HIS A 53 -7.03 -2.56 -6.49
N LEU A 54 -6.98 -2.06 -7.73
CA LEU A 54 -7.22 -0.65 -8.02
C LEU A 54 -8.70 -0.29 -8.11
N HIS A 55 -9.52 -1.18 -8.66
CA HIS A 55 -10.94 -0.89 -8.89
C HIS A 55 -11.70 -0.59 -7.58
N PRO A 56 -11.55 -1.37 -6.50
CA PRO A 56 -12.20 -1.05 -5.22
C PRO A 56 -11.78 0.30 -4.65
N ILE A 57 -10.49 0.66 -4.72
CA ILE A 57 -9.96 1.94 -4.23
C ILE A 57 -10.58 3.11 -5.02
N LEU A 58 -10.65 2.98 -6.34
CA LEU A 58 -11.21 3.99 -7.24
C LEU A 58 -12.73 4.15 -7.11
N VAL A 59 -13.45 3.05 -6.88
CA VAL A 59 -14.92 3.06 -6.68
C VAL A 59 -15.28 3.68 -5.34
N THR A 60 -14.53 3.34 -4.28
CA THR A 60 -14.77 3.87 -2.93
C THR A 60 -14.24 5.30 -2.74
N GLY A 61 -13.45 5.82 -3.68
CA GLY A 61 -12.88 7.17 -3.60
C GLY A 61 -11.76 7.30 -2.55
N GLN A 62 -11.20 6.17 -2.08
CA GLN A 62 -10.11 6.15 -1.11
C GLN A 62 -8.85 6.89 -1.60
N ASP A 63 -8.64 6.91 -2.92
CA ASP A 63 -7.57 7.67 -3.58
C ASP A 63 -7.67 9.18 -3.29
N GLN A 64 -8.89 9.71 -3.28
CA GLN A 64 -9.13 11.13 -3.01
C GLN A 64 -9.05 11.46 -1.53
N ALA A 65 -9.58 10.60 -0.67
CA ALA A 65 -9.54 10.78 0.78
C ALA A 65 -8.11 10.79 1.33
N THR A 66 -7.24 9.93 0.80
CA THR A 66 -5.82 9.88 1.17
C THR A 66 -5.09 11.16 0.77
N ARG A 67 -5.46 11.74 -0.37
CA ARG A 67 -4.85 12.96 -0.90
C ARG A 67 -5.18 14.21 -0.09
N GLN A 68 -6.37 14.26 0.48
CA GLN A 68 -6.82 15.36 1.34
C GLN A 68 -6.29 15.23 2.77
N ARG A 69 -5.76 14.06 3.14
CA ARG A 69 -5.23 13.82 4.48
C ARG A 69 -3.82 14.44 4.59
N PRO A 70 -3.54 15.21 5.65
CA PRO A 70 -2.17 15.65 5.91
C PRO A 70 -1.24 14.43 6.10
N PRO A 71 0.05 14.53 5.73
CA PRO A 71 1.01 13.47 5.99
C PRO A 71 0.94 13.04 7.45
N ARG A 72 0.72 11.75 7.71
CA ARG A 72 0.84 11.21 9.06
C ARG A 72 2.32 11.27 9.43
N GLU A 73 2.65 12.03 10.46
CA GLU A 73 3.85 11.78 11.23
C GLU A 73 3.67 10.39 11.84
N GLU A 74 4.47 9.42 11.39
CA GLU A 74 4.51 8.11 12.01
C GLU A 74 4.99 8.35 13.46
N PRO A 75 4.19 8.02 14.49
CA PRO A 75 4.72 8.03 15.84
C PRO A 75 5.85 7.01 15.85
N VAL A 76 7.06 7.48 16.13
CA VAL A 76 8.17 6.59 16.47
C VAL A 76 7.65 5.79 17.66
N GLU A 77 7.37 4.50 17.47
CA GLU A 77 7.01 3.59 18.55
C GLU A 77 8.22 3.55 19.49
N GLU A 78 8.20 4.42 20.49
CA GLU A 78 9.10 4.38 21.62
C GLU A 78 8.81 3.05 22.32
N GLY A 79 9.71 2.07 22.07
CA GLY A 79 9.53 0.68 22.44
C GLY A 79 8.98 0.52 23.85
N GLY A 80 7.99 -0.38 23.99
CA GLY A 80 7.24 -0.59 25.22
C GLY A 80 8.12 -0.70 26.46
N PHE A 81 7.64 -0.12 27.56
CA PHE A 81 8.34 -0.07 28.85
C PHE A 81 8.61 -1.48 29.39
N VAL A 82 9.83 -1.98 29.19
CA VAL A 82 10.28 -3.26 29.74
C VAL A 82 10.43 -3.09 31.25
N ARG A 83 9.65 -3.84 32.03
CA ARG A 83 9.82 -3.90 33.49
C ARG A 83 11.17 -4.54 33.80
N GLY A 84 11.97 -3.88 34.63
CA GLY A 84 13.31 -4.35 35.02
C GLY A 84 13.28 -5.74 35.67
N ALA A 85 14.43 -6.42 35.69
CA ALA A 85 14.57 -7.79 36.19
C ALA A 85 14.00 -7.99 37.62
N ASP A 86 14.04 -6.93 38.44
CA ASP A 86 13.47 -6.90 39.79
C ASP A 86 11.95 -7.19 39.83
N TYR A 87 11.22 -6.93 38.74
CA TYR A 87 9.79 -7.21 38.64
C TYR A 87 9.47 -8.71 38.59
N TYR A 88 10.41 -9.54 38.11
CA TYR A 88 10.27 -11.00 38.02
C TYR A 88 11.08 -11.75 39.07
N ALA A 89 11.85 -11.05 39.89
CA ALA A 89 12.44 -11.61 41.08
C ALA A 89 11.32 -11.84 42.09
N GLY A 90 10.58 -12.93 41.88
CA GLY A 90 9.56 -13.43 42.80
C GLY A 90 10.16 -13.43 44.21
N GLY A 91 9.59 -12.60 45.08
CA GLY A 91 10.02 -12.46 46.46
C GLY A 91 9.93 -13.82 47.14
N ASN A 92 11.07 -14.47 47.29
CA ASN A 92 11.20 -15.71 48.04
C ASN A 92 11.25 -15.32 49.54
N GLN A 93 10.07 -15.17 50.13
CA GLN A 93 9.85 -15.30 51.58
C GLN A 93 9.42 -16.72 51.88
#